data_AF-A0A494ZS38-F1
#
_entry.id   AF-A0A494ZS38-F1
#
_cell.length_a   1.000
_cell.length_b   1.000
_cell.length_c   1.000
_cell.angle_alpha   90.00
_cell.angle_beta   90.00
_cell.angle_gamma   90.00
#
_symmetry.space_group_name_H-M   'P 1'
#
loop_
_entity.id
_entity.type
_entity.pdbx_description
1 polymer ?
#
loop_
_entity_poly.entity_id
_entity_poly.type
_entity_poly.pdbx_seq_one_letter_code
_entity_poly.pdbx_strand_id
1 'polypeptide(L)'
;MGMIWSNEEIEYLKDDAGFVKMSTIAKNLGRSFDSVQIKMKRLNINHTKSQTGMLTMHELATILGVDRKTVEGWVHRHGLPCKKKVTKEK
;
A
#
# COMPACT_ATOMS: atom_id res chain seq x y z
N MET A 1 4.95 20.71 20.44
CA MET A 1 5.82 20.91 19.26
C MET A 1 5.50 19.83 18.24
N GLY A 2 5.03 20.19 17.03
CA GLY A 2 4.88 19.20 15.97
C GLY A 2 6.26 18.84 15.42
N MET A 3 6.64 17.56 15.48
CA MET A 3 7.91 17.10 14.92
C MET A 3 7.84 17.23 13.39
N ILE A 4 8.70 18.08 12.83
CA ILE A 4 8.79 18.26 11.37
C ILE A 4 9.33 16.96 10.78
N TRP A 5 8.71 16.49 9.70
CA TRP A 5 9.22 15.35 8.93
C TRP A 5 10.29 15.88 7.98
N SER A 6 11.50 15.34 8.06
CA SER A 6 12.56 15.65 7.09
C SER A 6 12.24 15.02 5.73
N ASN A 7 12.86 15.55 4.68
CA ASN A 7 12.72 14.97 3.34
C ASN A 7 13.27 13.54 3.29
N GLU A 8 14.36 13.26 4.00
CA GLU A 8 14.96 11.92 4.11
C GLU A 8 14.00 10.92 4.75
N GLU A 9 13.28 11.31 5.81
CA GLU A 9 12.28 10.43 6.44
C GLU A 9 11.09 10.18 5.51
N ILE A 10 10.71 11.18 4.69
CA ILE A 10 9.64 11.02 3.70
C ILE A 10 10.09 10.12 2.54
N GLU A 11 11.34 10.23 2.09
CA GLU A 11 11.96 9.36 1.08
C GLU A 11 12.00 7.92 1.58
N TYR A 12 12.51 7.72 2.81
CA TYR A 12 12.55 6.43 3.48
C TYR A 12 11.16 5.80 3.61
N LEU A 13 10.14 6.60 3.96
CA LEU A 13 8.76 6.15 3.98
C LEU A 13 8.23 5.73 2.60
N LYS A 14 8.71 6.27 1.49
CA LYS A 14 8.27 5.89 0.14
C LYS A 14 8.97 4.62 -0.36
N ASP A 15 10.27 4.50 -0.08
CA ASP A 15 11.09 3.38 -0.53
C ASP A 15 10.77 2.09 0.23
N ASP A 16 10.68 2.16 1.56
CA ASP A 16 10.46 0.99 2.42
C ASP A 16 8.98 0.64 2.60
N ALA A 17 8.06 1.52 2.21
CA ALA A 17 6.64 1.26 2.36
C ALA A 17 6.15 0.13 1.47
N GLY A 18 5.93 -1.01 2.11
CA GLY A 18 5.35 -2.21 1.51
C GLY A 18 6.29 -3.42 1.49
N PHE A 19 7.57 -3.21 1.76
CA PHE A 19 8.53 -4.28 2.05
C PHE A 19 8.68 -4.52 3.54
N VAL A 20 8.68 -3.45 4.33
CA VAL A 20 8.98 -3.48 5.76
C VAL A 20 7.72 -3.25 6.58
N LYS A 21 7.57 -3.98 7.70
CA LYS A 21 6.47 -3.79 8.65
C LYS A 21 6.51 -2.37 9.20
N MET A 22 5.34 -1.74 9.32
CA MET A 22 5.21 -0.37 9.86
C MET A 22 5.85 -0.21 11.26
N SER A 23 5.84 -1.26 12.07
CA SER A 23 6.52 -1.30 13.37
C SER A 23 8.05 -1.24 13.25
N THR A 24 8.63 -1.85 12.22
CA THR A 24 10.07 -1.78 11.95
C THR A 24 10.44 -0.42 11.38
N ILE A 25 9.63 0.15 10.48
CA ILE A 25 9.81 1.52 9.97
C ILE A 25 9.78 2.53 11.12
N ALA A 26 8.82 2.40 12.04
CA ALA A 26 8.72 3.25 13.22
C ALA A 26 9.98 3.17 14.10
N LYS A 27 10.50 1.97 14.33
CA LYS A 27 11.77 1.76 15.07
C LYS A 27 12.96 2.41 14.37
N ASN A 28 13.08 2.22 13.06
CA ASN A 28 14.19 2.76 12.27
C ASN A 28 14.19 4.30 12.21
N LEU A 29 13.00 4.91 12.19
CA LEU A 29 12.83 6.35 12.22
C LEU A 29 12.86 6.94 13.65
N GLY A 30 12.89 6.11 14.69
CA GLY A 30 12.77 6.57 16.08
C GLY A 30 11.43 7.27 16.37
N ARG A 31 10.38 6.97 15.59
CA ARG A 31 9.06 7.62 15.69
C ARG A 31 8.00 6.67 16.21
N SER A 32 6.91 7.21 16.75
CA SER A 32 5.78 6.38 17.17
C SER A 32 5.08 5.77 15.96
N PHE A 33 4.60 4.53 16.13
CA PHE A 33 3.81 3.81 15.13
C PHE A 33 2.63 4.64 14.62
N ASP A 34 1.94 5.33 15.52
CA ASP A 34 0.77 6.15 15.19
C ASP A 34 1.14 7.37 14.33
N SER A 35 2.27 8.04 14.64
CA SER A 35 2.75 9.17 13.84
C SER A 35 3.12 8.77 12.41
N VAL A 36 3.73 7.59 12.26
CA VAL A 36 4.13 6.99 10.99
C VAL A 36 2.89 6.59 10.19
N GLN A 37 1.89 5.98 10.84
CA GLN A 37 0.61 5.63 10.23
C GLN A 37 -0.14 6.86 9.70
N ILE A 38 -0.25 7.93 10.50
CA ILE A 38 -0.90 9.17 10.09
C ILE A 38 -0.16 9.81 8.90
N LYS A 39 1.17 9.83 8.95
CA LYS A 39 1.98 10.41 7.87
C LYS A 39 1.84 9.61 6.57
N MET A 40 1.94 8.28 6.61
CA MET A 40 1.75 7.45 5.42
C MET A 40 0.33 7.57 4.85
N LYS A 41 -0.69 7.65 5.70
CA LYS A 41 -2.07 7.90 5.25
C LYS A 41 -2.19 9.26 4.53
N ARG A 42 -1.54 10.31 5.04
CA ARG A 42 -1.51 11.63 4.40
C ARG A 42 -0.72 11.65 3.09
N LEU A 43 0.34 10.85 3.01
CA LEU A 43 1.14 10.65 1.79
C LEU A 43 0.47 9.68 0.81
N ASN A 44 -0.71 9.13 1.15
CA ASN A 44 -1.43 8.10 0.40
C ASN A 44 -0.57 6.84 0.12
N ILE A 45 0.43 6.60 0.97
CA ILE A 45 1.32 5.45 0.91
C ILE A 45 0.57 4.28 1.55
N ASN A 46 0.02 3.41 0.71
CA ASN A 46 -0.61 2.18 1.16
C ASN A 46 0.39 1.03 1.06
N HIS A 47 0.75 0.46 2.21
CA HIS A 47 1.70 -0.65 2.48
C HIS A 47 1.59 -1.91 1.61
N THR A 48 0.70 -1.96 0.63
CA THR A 48 0.35 -3.18 -0.11
C THR A 48 0.24 -2.99 -1.61
N LYS A 49 0.33 -1.76 -2.12
CA LYS A 49 -0.08 -1.42 -3.48
C LYS A 49 1.09 -1.15 -4.43
N SER A 50 2.11 -0.38 -4.02
CA SER A 50 2.98 0.27 -5.01
C SER A 50 4.22 -0.51 -5.48
N GLN A 51 4.77 -1.47 -4.72
CA GLN A 51 6.10 -2.01 -5.07
C GLN A 51 6.15 -3.41 -5.70
N THR A 52 5.01 -3.98 -6.10
CA THR A 52 5.03 -5.31 -6.76
C THR A 52 5.05 -5.24 -8.29
N GLY A 53 4.88 -4.05 -8.87
CA GLY A 53 4.63 -3.89 -10.31
C GLY A 53 3.31 -4.51 -10.78
N MET A 54 2.45 -4.97 -9.86
CA MET A 54 1.14 -5.54 -10.15
C MET A 54 0.03 -4.53 -9.87
N LEU A 55 -1.07 -4.62 -10.61
CA LEU A 55 -2.29 -3.85 -10.39
C LEU A 55 -3.28 -4.66 -9.55
N THR A 56 -3.95 -4.01 -8.60
CA THR A 56 -5.11 -4.59 -7.92
C THR A 56 -6.31 -4.64 -8.85
N MET A 57 -7.26 -5.53 -8.57
CA MET A 57 -8.51 -5.62 -9.35
C MET A 57 -9.29 -4.29 -9.36
N HIS A 58 -9.18 -3.49 -8.29
CA HIS A 58 -9.85 -2.20 -8.21
C HIS A 58 -9.16 -1.14 -9.09
N GLU A 59 -7.83 -1.09 -9.09
CA GLU A 59 -7.09 -0.18 -9.97
C GLU A 59 -7.33 -0.53 -11.45
N LEU A 60 -7.29 -1.82 -11.79
CA LEU A 60 -7.62 -2.27 -13.14
C LEU A 60 -9.06 -1.88 -13.53
N ALA A 61 -10.01 -2.01 -12.60
CA ALA A 61 -11.40 -1.61 -12.81
C ALA A 61 -11.52 -0.10 -13.07
N THR A 62 -10.82 0.74 -12.29
CA THR A 62 -10.79 2.19 -12.48
C THR A 62 -10.16 2.59 -13.81
N ILE A 63 -9.05 1.98 -14.21
CA ILE A 63 -8.37 2.27 -15.47
C ILE A 63 -9.27 1.92 -16.67
N LEU A 64 -9.99 0.80 -16.59
CA LEU A 64 -10.85 0.31 -17.66
C LEU A 64 -12.27 0.91 -17.61
N GLY A 65 -12.63 1.66 -16.57
CA GLY A 65 -13.96 2.22 -16.38
C GLY A 65 -15.05 1.17 -16.16
N VAL A 66 -14.70 0.01 -15.58
CA VAL A 66 -15.64 -1.09 -15.31
C VAL A 66 -15.82 -1.31 -13.81
N ASP A 67 -16.87 -2.04 -13.43
CA ASP A 67 -17.05 -2.43 -12.04
C ASP A 67 -16.00 -3.46 -11.57
N ARG A 68 -15.60 -3.39 -10.30
CA ARG A 68 -14.63 -4.31 -9.69
C ARG A 68 -15.10 -5.77 -9.74
N LYS A 69 -16.42 -6.03 -9.71
CA LYS A 69 -17.01 -7.37 -9.90
C LYS A 69 -16.87 -7.88 -11.33
N THR A 70 -16.82 -7.00 -12.32
CA THR A 70 -16.56 -7.38 -13.71
C THR A 70 -15.15 -7.96 -13.83
N VAL A 71 -14.15 -7.28 -13.27
CA VAL A 71 -12.76 -7.76 -13.22
C VAL A 71 -12.66 -9.07 -12.42
N GLU A 72 -13.33 -9.16 -11.28
CA GLU A 72 -13.41 -10.42 -10.51
C GLU A 72 -14.05 -11.55 -11.33
N GLY A 73 -15.05 -11.25 -12.14
CA GLY A 73 -15.66 -12.18 -13.07
C GLY A 73 -14.68 -12.68 -14.14
N TRP A 74 -13.82 -11.82 -14.67
CA TRP A 74 -12.77 -12.21 -15.62
C TRP A 74 -11.77 -13.19 -15.01
N VAL A 75 -11.39 -12.97 -13.76
CA VAL A 75 -10.52 -13.88 -13.02
C VAL A 75 -11.15 -15.27 -12.89
N HIS A 76 -12.42 -15.35 -12.48
CA HIS A 76 -13.07 -16.65 -12.21
C HIS A 76 -13.56 -17.36 -13.48
N ARG A 77 -14.06 -16.63 -14.48
CA ARG A 77 -14.69 -17.22 -15.67
C ARG A 77 -13.75 -17.35 -16.87
N HIS A 78 -12.74 -16.48 -16.95
CA HIS A 78 -11.84 -16.41 -18.10
C HIS A 78 -10.38 -16.68 -17.72
N GLY A 79 -10.12 -17.04 -16.45
CA GLY A 79 -8.80 -17.47 -15.99
C GLY A 79 -7.75 -16.36 -15.98
N LEU A 80 -8.15 -15.09 -15.80
CA LEU A 80 -7.20 -13.99 -15.72
C LEU A 80 -6.20 -14.22 -14.57
N PRO A 81 -4.87 -14.27 -14.83
CA PRO A 81 -3.87 -14.54 -13.81
C PRO A 81 -3.97 -13.54 -12.65
N CYS A 82 -4.11 -14.04 -11.43
CA CYS A 82 -4.19 -13.21 -10.24
C CYS A 82 -3.39 -13.81 -9.08
N LYS A 83 -2.92 -12.96 -8.17
CA LYS A 83 -2.33 -13.36 -6.89
C LYS A 83 -3.19 -12.84 -5.75
N LYS A 84 -3.60 -13.73 -4.85
CA LYS A 84 -4.30 -13.35 -3.62
C LYS A 84 -3.27 -13.07 -2.52
N LYS A 85 -3.36 -11.90 -1.89
CA LYS A 85 -2.51 -11.53 -0.74
C LYS A 85 -3.42 -11.07 0.39
N VAL A 86 -3.33 -11.73 1.55
CA VAL A 86 -4.04 -11.31 2.76
C VAL A 86 -3.26 -10.16 3.39
N THR A 87 -3.90 -9.01 3.52
CA THR A 87 -3.25 -7.77 3.99
C THR A 87 -3.54 -7.45 5.45
N LYS A 88 -4.44 -8.20 6.08
CA LYS A 88 -4.71 -8.18 7.53
C LYS A 88 -4.83 -9.62 8.01
N GLU A 89 -3.91 -10.06 8.88
CA GLU A 89 -4.15 -11.24 9.70
C GLU A 89 -5.26 -10.90 10.71
N LYS A 90 -6.14 -11.87 10.96
CA LYS A 90 -7.39 -11.71 11.71
C LYS A 90 -7.14 -11.58 13.21
#